data_AF-A0A962EU95-F1
#
_entry.id   AF-A0A962EU95-F1
#
_cell.length_a   1.000
_cell.length_b   1.000
_cell.length_c   1.000
_cell.angle_alpha   90.00
_cell.angle_beta   90.00
_cell.angle_gamma   90.00
#
_symmetry.space_group_name_H-M   'P 1'
#
loop_
_entity.id
_entity.type
_entity.pdbx_description
1 polymer ?
#
loop_
_entity_poly.entity_id
_entity_poly.type
_entity_poly.pdbx_seq_one_letter_code
_entity_poly.pdbx_strand_id
1 'polypeptide(L)'
;MKTIGFLLRWVVGFVGFVIGLVLLVLGILGIVFLGVVLAAGDGRANQVLGQVWFQHDPFFWIQNTFSIQLAQVVIERKLLLPSLWNPGITTILNWPSWLALSVVGVVGLVLGWILIRFSARFPRRRA
;
A
#
# COMPACT_ATOMS: atom_id res chain seq x y z
N MET A 1 -14.47 27.46 -8.39
CA MET A 1 -13.22 26.76 -8.04
C MET A 1 -13.22 26.07 -6.67
N LYS A 2 -13.82 26.61 -5.59
CA LYS A 2 -13.78 26.00 -4.23
C LYS A 2 -14.48 24.62 -4.11
N THR A 3 -15.50 24.35 -4.92
CA THR A 3 -16.26 23.08 -4.91
C THR A 3 -15.48 21.90 -5.51
N ILE A 4 -14.65 22.15 -6.53
CA ILE A 4 -13.83 21.12 -7.19
C ILE A 4 -12.76 20.58 -6.22
N GLY A 5 -12.10 21.46 -5.46
CA GLY A 5 -11.11 21.06 -4.46
C GLY A 5 -11.69 20.22 -3.31
N PHE A 6 -12.94 20.45 -2.94
CA PHE A 6 -13.64 19.64 -1.93
C PHE A 6 -13.93 18.23 -2.43
N LEU A 7 -14.52 18.11 -3.63
CA LEU A 7 -14.83 16.81 -4.24
C LEU A 7 -13.56 15.97 -4.44
N LEU A 8 -12.48 16.58 -4.95
CA LEU A 8 -11.22 15.89 -5.15
C LEU A 8 -10.66 15.32 -3.84
N ARG A 9 -10.63 16.10 -2.76
CA ARG A 9 -10.13 15.64 -1.44
C ARG A 9 -10.98 14.51 -0.87
N TRP A 10 -12.30 14.60 -1.03
CA TRP A 10 -13.21 13.57 -0.56
C TRP A 10 -13.01 12.26 -1.33
N VAL A 11 -12.91 12.33 -2.66
CA VAL A 11 -12.66 11.17 -3.53
C VAL A 11 -11.30 10.53 -3.20
N VAL A 12 -10.23 11.32 -3.10
CA VAL A 12 -8.89 10.80 -2.75
C VAL A 12 -8.90 10.16 -1.36
N GLY A 13 -9.56 10.79 -0.39
CA GLY A 13 -9.70 10.23 0.96
C GLY A 13 -10.48 8.92 0.98
N PHE A 14 -11.58 8.84 0.21
CA PHE A 14 -12.39 7.64 0.09
C PHE A 14 -11.62 6.49 -0.57
N VAL A 15 -10.95 6.76 -1.70
CA VAL A 15 -10.12 5.78 -2.39
C VAL A 15 -8.99 5.28 -1.47
N GLY A 16 -8.30 6.19 -0.78
CA GLY A 16 -7.26 5.83 0.19
C GLY A 16 -7.78 4.96 1.34
N PHE A 17 -8.97 5.27 1.85
CA PHE A 17 -9.63 4.48 2.89
C PHE A 17 -9.98 3.07 2.40
N VAL A 18 -10.58 2.94 1.22
CA VAL A 18 -10.95 1.64 0.63
C VAL A 18 -9.71 0.78 0.36
N ILE A 19 -8.68 1.36 -0.25
CA ILE A 19 -7.41 0.67 -0.51
C ILE A 19 -6.77 0.23 0.82
N GLY A 20 -6.71 1.13 1.80
CA GLY A 20 -6.18 0.82 3.13
C GLY A 20 -6.93 -0.33 3.80
N LEU A 21 -8.27 -0.34 3.70
CA LEU A 21 -9.11 -1.42 4.25
C LEU A 21 -8.79 -2.77 3.61
N VAL A 22 -8.72 -2.81 2.27
CA VAL A 22 -8.41 -4.04 1.53
C VAL A 22 -7.04 -4.58 1.92
N LEU A 23 -6.02 -3.71 1.97
CA LEU A 23 -4.67 -4.12 2.36
C LEU A 23 -4.60 -4.60 3.81
N LEU A 24 -5.34 -3.96 4.72
CA LEU A 24 -5.42 -4.40 6.11
C LEU A 24 -6.07 -5.78 6.23
N VAL A 25 -7.19 -6.02 5.53
CA VAL A 25 -7.86 -7.32 5.52
C VAL A 25 -6.93 -8.40 5.00
N LEU A 26 -6.20 -8.15 3.90
CA LEU A 26 -5.21 -9.09 3.37
C LEU A 26 -4.06 -9.34 4.37
N GLY A 27 -3.59 -8.31 5.06
CA GLY A 27 -2.58 -8.44 6.11
C GLY A 27 -3.05 -9.31 7.27
N ILE A 28 -4.28 -9.11 7.76
CA ILE A 28 -4.90 -9.92 8.81
C ILE A 28 -5.07 -11.37 8.35
N LEU A 29 -5.56 -11.60 7.13
CA LEU A 29 -5.65 -12.94 6.56
C LEU A 29 -4.28 -13.62 6.47
N GLY A 30 -3.23 -12.86 6.13
CA GLY A 30 -1.85 -13.34 6.16
C GLY A 30 -1.39 -13.77 7.56
N ILE A 31 -1.75 -13.03 8.60
CA ILE A 31 -1.47 -13.39 10.01
C ILE A 31 -2.23 -14.68 10.40
N VAL A 32 -3.51 -14.78 10.03
CA VAL A 32 -4.29 -16.01 10.29
C VAL A 32 -3.66 -17.21 9.59
N PHE A 33 -3.27 -17.05 8.32
CA PHE A 33 -2.58 -18.08 7.56
C PHE A 33 -1.24 -18.47 8.19
N LEU A 34 -0.48 -17.50 8.70
CA LEU A 34 0.75 -17.75 9.46
C LEU A 34 0.49 -18.64 10.68
N GLY A 35 -0.57 -18.37 11.44
CA GLY A 35 -0.94 -19.22 12.59
C GLY A 35 -1.21 -20.67 12.19
N VAL A 36 -1.94 -20.88 11.09
CA VAL A 36 -2.24 -22.23 10.57
C VAL A 36 -0.99 -22.94 10.06
N VAL A 37 -0.15 -22.22 9.32
CA VAL A 37 1.06 -22.77 8.68
C VAL A 37 2.15 -23.09 9.70
N LEU A 38 2.33 -22.26 10.73
CA LEU A 38 3.25 -22.55 11.83
C LEU A 38 2.81 -23.79 12.61
N ALA A 39 1.50 -23.97 12.83
CA ALA A 39 0.97 -25.19 13.44
C ALA A 39 1.22 -26.45 12.59
N ALA A 40 1.33 -26.29 11.27
CA ALA A 40 1.65 -27.35 10.33
C ALA A 40 3.16 -27.54 10.07
N GLY A 41 4.03 -26.69 10.62
CA GLY A 41 5.48 -26.76 10.43
C GLY A 41 5.99 -26.34 9.04
N ASP A 42 5.18 -25.65 8.23
CA ASP A 42 5.58 -25.18 6.90
C ASP A 42 6.09 -23.72 6.97
N GLY A 43 7.10 -23.38 6.16
CA GLY A 43 7.75 -22.06 6.15
C GLY A 43 7.12 -21.04 5.21
N ARG A 44 6.15 -21.46 4.38
CA ARG A 44 5.54 -20.63 3.31
C ARG A 44 4.90 -19.33 3.79
N ALA A 45 4.44 -19.27 5.04
CA ALA A 45 3.77 -18.08 5.56
C ALA A 45 4.72 -16.92 5.89
N ASN A 46 6.04 -17.13 5.87
CA ASN A 46 7.03 -16.09 6.14
C ASN A 46 7.70 -15.52 4.88
N GLN A 47 7.03 -15.61 3.73
CA GLN A 47 7.55 -15.04 2.49
C GLN A 47 7.63 -13.50 2.59
N VAL A 48 8.77 -12.97 2.15
CA VAL A 48 9.04 -11.53 2.10
C VAL A 48 8.23 -10.87 0.98
N LEU A 49 7.76 -9.64 1.21
CA LEU A 49 6.86 -8.94 0.30
C LEU A 49 7.43 -8.81 -1.11
N GLY A 50 8.73 -8.50 -1.24
CA GLY A 50 9.39 -8.35 -2.55
C GLY A 50 9.38 -9.64 -3.37
N GLN A 51 9.52 -10.79 -2.72
CA GLN A 51 9.42 -12.10 -3.39
C GLN A 51 7.98 -12.37 -3.83
N VAL A 52 7.00 -12.13 -2.95
CA VAL A 52 5.57 -12.31 -3.27
C VAL A 52 5.17 -11.41 -4.44
N TRP A 53 5.62 -10.16 -4.45
CA TRP A 53 5.41 -9.25 -5.59
C TRP A 53 6.00 -9.83 -6.87
N PHE A 54 7.28 -10.23 -6.84
CA PHE A 54 7.96 -10.75 -8.03
C PHE A 54 7.28 -12.01 -8.60
N GLN A 55 6.81 -12.90 -7.73
CA GLN A 55 6.12 -14.13 -8.12
C GLN A 55 4.70 -13.91 -8.67
N HIS A 56 4.01 -12.88 -8.19
CA HIS A 56 2.62 -12.60 -8.53
C HIS A 56 2.44 -11.28 -9.29
N ASP A 57 3.46 -10.82 -10.01
CA ASP A 57 3.43 -9.56 -10.73
C ASP A 57 2.40 -9.59 -11.87
N PRO A 58 1.29 -8.84 -11.78
CA PRO A 58 0.26 -8.85 -12.80
C PRO A 58 0.69 -8.12 -14.09
N PHE A 59 1.74 -7.29 -14.04
CA PHE A 59 2.17 -6.48 -15.19
C PHE A 59 3.23 -7.19 -16.05
N PHE A 60 3.76 -8.31 -15.58
CA PHE A 60 4.77 -9.08 -16.30
C PHE A 60 4.28 -9.48 -17.71
N TRP A 61 3.03 -9.93 -17.82
CA TRP A 61 2.46 -10.35 -19.12
C TRP A 61 2.36 -9.18 -20.12
N ILE A 62 2.15 -7.96 -19.62
CA ILE A 62 1.92 -6.78 -20.46
C ILE A 62 3.26 -6.19 -20.94
N GLN A 63 4.24 -6.13 -20.03
CA GLN A 63 5.46 -5.34 -20.25
C GLN A 63 6.72 -6.20 -20.46
N ASN A 64 6.61 -7.54 -20.39
CA ASN A 64 7.75 -8.47 -20.40
C ASN A 64 8.88 -8.10 -19.43
N THR A 65 8.55 -7.31 -18.40
CA THR A 65 9.48 -6.79 -17.39
C THR A 65 8.76 -6.73 -16.07
N PHE A 66 9.45 -7.07 -14.98
CA PHE A 66 8.89 -6.98 -13.64
C PHE A 66 8.68 -5.52 -13.25
N SER A 67 7.46 -5.19 -12.84
CA SER A 67 7.04 -3.86 -12.40
C SER A 67 7.90 -3.31 -11.25
N ILE A 68 8.42 -4.18 -10.38
CA ILE A 68 9.30 -3.80 -9.28
C ILE A 68 10.66 -3.23 -9.77
N GLN A 69 11.20 -3.77 -10.86
CA GLN A 69 12.45 -3.28 -11.47
C GLN A 69 12.21 -1.94 -12.17
N LEU A 70 11.05 -1.79 -12.81
CA LEU A 70 10.63 -0.51 -13.40
C LEU A 70 10.46 0.57 -12.33
N ALA A 71 9.81 0.24 -11.21
CA ALA A 71 9.67 1.15 -10.07
C ALA A 71 11.03 1.60 -9.52
N GLN A 72 11.99 0.68 -9.37
CA GLN A 72 13.36 1.00 -8.99
C GLN A 72 13.98 2.03 -9.93
N VAL A 73 13.97 1.76 -11.24
CA VAL A 73 14.58 2.63 -12.25
C VAL A 73 13.94 4.02 -12.23
N VAL A 74 12.62 4.11 -12.06
CA VAL A 74 11.92 5.39 -11.96
C VAL A 74 12.36 6.15 -10.70
N ILE A 75 12.44 5.50 -9.55
CA ILE A 75 12.77 6.17 -8.29
C ILE A 75 14.24 6.59 -8.25
N GLU A 76 15.15 5.69 -8.60
CA GLU A 76 16.60 5.95 -8.55
C GLU A 76 17.04 6.92 -9.65
N ARG A 77 16.56 6.74 -10.88
CA ARG A 77 17.08 7.48 -12.04
C ARG A 77 16.20 8.64 -12.50
N LYS A 78 14.86 8.54 -12.38
CA LYS A 78 13.97 9.62 -12.81
C LYS A 78 13.65 10.61 -11.70
N LEU A 79 13.42 10.11 -10.48
CA LEU A 79 13.15 10.96 -9.32
C LEU A 79 14.43 11.40 -8.59
N LEU A 80 15.59 10.82 -8.93
CA LEU A 80 16.90 11.12 -8.32
C LEU A 80 16.90 10.97 -6.79
N LEU A 81 16.13 9.99 -6.30
CA LEU A 81 16.00 9.69 -4.86
C LEU A 81 16.47 8.26 -4.56
N PRO A 82 17.77 7.94 -4.73
CA PRO A 82 18.27 6.58 -4.52
C PRO A 82 18.11 6.11 -3.07
N SER A 83 18.22 7.03 -2.10
CA SER A 83 18.02 6.73 -0.68
C SER A 83 16.58 6.30 -0.33
N LEU A 84 15.61 6.72 -1.16
CA LEU A 84 14.21 6.30 -1.01
C LEU A 84 14.03 4.84 -1.43
N TRP A 85 14.70 4.41 -2.51
CA TRP A 85 14.67 3.01 -2.90
C TRP A 85 15.45 2.15 -1.91
N ASN A 86 16.72 2.50 -1.66
CA ASN A 86 17.62 1.77 -0.78
C ASN A 86 18.25 2.71 0.27
N PRO A 87 17.98 2.54 1.58
CA PRO A 87 17.28 1.41 2.20
C PRO A 87 15.75 1.54 2.30
N GLY A 88 15.12 2.64 1.90
CA GLY A 88 13.72 2.92 2.23
C GLY A 88 12.73 1.82 1.80
N ILE A 89 12.47 1.71 0.50
CA ILE A 89 11.51 0.75 -0.06
C ILE A 89 12.03 -0.68 0.06
N THR A 90 13.33 -0.92 -0.14
CA THR A 90 13.93 -2.25 0.01
C THR A 90 13.74 -2.81 1.43
N THR A 91 13.78 -1.97 2.47
CA THR A 91 13.49 -2.41 3.85
C THR A 91 12.08 -2.94 3.98
N ILE A 92 11.09 -2.22 3.43
CA ILE A 92 9.68 -2.64 3.46
C ILE A 92 9.47 -3.91 2.63
N LEU A 93 10.11 -4.01 1.46
CA LEU A 93 10.04 -5.19 0.61
C LEU A 93 10.62 -6.45 1.28
N ASN A 94 11.57 -6.27 2.20
CA ASN A 94 12.16 -7.36 2.98
C ASN A 94 11.34 -7.76 4.20
N TRP A 95 10.26 -7.04 4.52
CA TRP A 95 9.35 -7.45 5.60
C TRP A 95 8.52 -8.66 5.17
N PRO A 96 8.07 -9.48 6.13
CA PRO A 96 7.03 -10.47 5.87
C PRO A 96 5.81 -9.80 5.24
N SER A 97 5.28 -10.42 4.19
CA SER A 97 4.17 -9.87 3.39
C SER A 97 2.97 -9.44 4.24
N TRP A 98 2.56 -10.27 5.21
CA TRP A 98 1.47 -9.96 6.14
C TRP A 98 1.71 -8.68 6.96
N LEU A 99 2.95 -8.47 7.40
CA LEU A 99 3.32 -7.31 8.22
C LEU A 99 3.31 -6.04 7.36
N ALA A 100 3.96 -6.10 6.19
CA ALA A 100 4.02 -4.98 5.28
C ALA A 100 2.61 -4.55 4.83
N LEU A 101 1.75 -5.50 4.44
CA LEU A 101 0.36 -5.22 4.05
C LEU A 101 -0.45 -4.62 5.21
N SER A 102 -0.30 -5.15 6.43
CA SER A 102 -1.00 -4.62 7.61
C SER A 102 -0.60 -3.18 7.89
N VAL A 103 0.71 -2.88 7.89
CA VAL A 103 1.23 -1.53 8.16
C VAL A 103 0.77 -0.55 7.09
N VAL A 104 0.94 -0.88 5.80
CA VAL A 104 0.51 -0.02 4.70
C VAL A 104 -1.02 0.17 4.72
N GLY A 105 -1.78 -0.88 5.05
CA GLY A 105 -3.22 -0.83 5.21
C GLY A 105 -3.67 0.15 6.31
N VAL A 106 -3.07 0.07 7.50
CA VAL A 106 -3.34 1.01 8.60
C VAL A 106 -3.01 2.44 8.19
N VAL A 107 -1.85 2.67 7.57
CA VAL A 107 -1.46 4.01 7.10
C VAL A 107 -2.48 4.56 6.09
N GLY A 108 -2.90 3.74 5.12
CA GLY A 108 -3.92 4.11 4.15
C GLY A 108 -5.27 4.46 4.77
N LEU A 109 -5.72 3.66 5.75
CA LEU A 109 -6.94 3.92 6.51
C LEU A 109 -6.88 5.23 7.29
N VAL A 110 -5.78 5.46 8.00
CA VAL A 110 -5.59 6.67 8.81
C VAL A 110 -5.56 7.90 7.91
N LEU A 111 -4.77 7.88 6.83
CA LEU A 111 -4.69 9.02 5.90
C LEU A 111 -6.03 9.26 5.20
N GLY A 112 -6.68 8.20 4.71
CA GLY A 112 -8.00 8.28 4.08
C GLY A 112 -9.04 8.89 5.02
N TRP A 113 -9.10 8.39 6.27
CA TRP A 113 -10.00 8.90 7.30
C TRP A 113 -9.73 10.37 7.63
N ILE A 114 -8.45 10.74 7.79
CA ILE A 114 -8.04 12.13 8.04
C ILE A 114 -8.52 13.05 6.91
N LEU A 115 -8.29 12.67 5.65
CA LEU A 115 -8.67 13.46 4.47
C LEU A 115 -10.19 13.64 4.38
N ILE A 116 -10.96 12.57 4.60
CA ILE A 116 -12.43 12.63 4.64
C ILE A 116 -12.90 13.55 5.77
N ARG A 117 -12.33 13.43 6.97
CA ARG A 117 -12.72 14.25 8.12
C ARG A 117 -12.44 15.74 7.89
N PHE A 118 -11.30 16.08 7.27
CA PHE A 118 -11.00 17.46 6.92
C PHE A 118 -11.92 18.02 5.85
N SER A 119 -12.40 17.19 4.92
CA SER A 119 -13.38 17.65 3.93
C SER A 119 -14.71 18.01 4.61
N ALA A 120 -15.21 17.21 5.56
CA ALA A 120 -16.49 17.42 6.24
C ALA A 120 -16.55 18.66 7.16
N ARG A 121 -15.40 19.24 7.55
CA ARG A 121 -15.30 20.38 8.48
C ARG A 121 -15.54 21.75 7.86
N PHE A 122 -15.88 21.84 6.57
CA PHE A 122 -16.35 23.10 5.98
C PHE A 122 -17.86 23.06 5.73
N PRO A 123 -18.71 23.22 6.77
CA PRO A 123 -20.09 23.60 6.54
C PRO A 123 -20.07 24.91 5.76
N ARG A 124 -20.69 24.91 4.57
CA ARG A 124 -21.20 26.11 3.94
C ARG A 124 -22.08 26.82 4.98
N ARG A 125 -21.53 27.81 5.70
CA ARG A 125 -22.33 28.89 6.25
C ARG A 125 -22.93 29.60 5.03
N ARG A 126 -24.09 29.14 4.59
CA ARG A 126 -24.97 29.96 3.77
C ARG A 126 -25.58 30.98 4.72
N ALA A 127 -25.34 32.23 4.39
CA ALA A 127 -26.08 33.39 4.89
C ALA A 127 -27.57 33.24 4.59
#